data_AF-A0A3A9BGR4-F1
#
_entry.id   AF-A0A3A9BGR4-F1
#
_cell.length_a   1.000
_cell.length_b   1.000
_cell.length_c   1.000
_cell.angle_alpha   90.00
_cell.angle_beta   90.00
_cell.angle_gamma   90.00
#
_symmetry.space_group_name_H-M   'P 1'
#
loop_
_entity.id
_entity.type
_entity.pdbx_description
1 polymer ?
#
loop_
_entity_poly.entity_id
_entity_poly.type
_entity_poly.pdbx_seq_one_letter_code
_entity_poly.pdbx_strand_id
1 'polypeptide(L)'
;MAVKKTPYQQAHEDINAIIAELKSRKGWTDKEIGKYIGENGIKATSVRHKRDQKAFPKIRFCDLSLILDLAGYDIKFVKRGI
;
A
#
# COMPACT_ATOMS: atom_id res chain seq x y z
N MET A 1 9.41 23.67 10.81
CA MET A 1 8.64 23.85 9.56
C MET A 1 8.28 22.46 9.03
N ALA A 2 6.99 22.13 8.90
CA ALA A 2 6.59 20.85 8.32
C ALA A 2 6.86 20.88 6.80
N VAL A 3 7.67 19.96 6.30
CA VAL A 3 7.97 19.84 4.87
C VAL A 3 6.68 19.44 4.14
N LYS A 4 6.25 20.24 3.16
CA LYS A 4 5.06 19.95 2.36
C LYS A 4 5.33 18.69 1.53
N LYS A 5 4.59 17.62 1.81
CA LYS A 5 4.77 16.32 1.14
C LYS A 5 4.42 16.42 -0.34
N THR A 6 5.18 15.74 -1.18
CA THR A 6 4.80 15.60 -2.60
C THR A 6 3.59 14.67 -2.71
N PRO A 7 2.78 14.77 -3.79
CA PRO A 7 1.66 13.85 -4.00
C PRO A 7 2.06 12.37 -3.97
N TYR A 8 3.28 12.06 -4.43
CA TYR A 8 3.84 10.71 -4.35
C TYR A 8 4.05 10.26 -2.90
N GLN A 9 4.63 11.10 -2.06
CA GLN A 9 4.86 10.78 -0.64
C GLN A 9 3.55 10.58 0.11
N GLN A 10 2.55 11.43 -0.14
CA GLN A 10 1.22 11.29 0.46
C GLN A 10 0.57 9.97 0.07
N ALA A 11 0.59 9.61 -1.22
CA ALA A 11 0.00 8.36 -1.69
C ALA A 11 0.61 7.11 -1.01
N HIS A 12 1.92 7.12 -0.71
CA HIS A 12 2.55 6.02 0.03
C HIS A 12 2.11 5.94 1.50
N GLU A 13 1.87 7.08 2.14
CA GLU A 13 1.32 7.10 3.50
C GLU A 13 -0.11 6.60 3.52
N ASP A 14 -0.92 6.98 2.54
CA ASP A 14 -2.29 6.52 2.37
C ASP A 14 -2.33 4.99 2.21
N ILE A 15 -1.42 4.42 1.38
CA ILE A 15 -1.27 2.96 1.24
C ILE A 15 -0.95 2.29 2.58
N ASN A 16 -0.04 2.86 3.37
CA ASN A 16 0.30 2.30 4.68
C ASN A 16 -0.89 2.35 5.65
N ALA A 17 -1.67 3.43 5.62
CA ALA A 17 -2.89 3.57 6.42
C ALA A 17 -3.94 2.51 6.04
N ILE A 18 -4.17 2.31 4.74
CA ILE A 18 -5.10 1.29 4.23
C ILE A 18 -4.67 -0.12 4.64
N ILE A 19 -3.38 -0.44 4.53
CA ILE A 19 -2.83 -1.73 5.00
C ILE A 19 -3.06 -1.89 6.51
N ALA A 20 -2.81 -0.85 7.31
CA ALA A 20 -3.00 -0.91 8.76
C ALA A 20 -4.47 -1.11 9.14
N GLU A 21 -5.38 -0.40 8.47
CA GLU A 21 -6.82 -0.57 8.61
C GLU A 21 -7.27 -1.98 8.23
N LEU A 22 -6.81 -2.49 7.09
CA LEU A 22 -7.12 -3.84 6.62
C LEU A 22 -6.69 -4.90 7.65
N LYS A 23 -5.48 -4.77 8.21
CA LYS A 23 -5.00 -5.63 9.30
C LYS A 23 -5.89 -5.57 10.53
N SER A 24 -6.27 -4.38 10.95
CA SER A 24 -7.11 -4.19 12.12
C SER A 24 -8.50 -4.81 11.92
N ARG A 25 -9.11 -4.62 10.75
CA ARG A 25 -10.46 -5.15 10.43
C ARG A 25 -10.48 -6.67 10.28
N LYS A 26 -9.44 -7.25 9.66
CA LYS A 26 -9.38 -8.69 9.35
C LYS A 26 -8.60 -9.51 10.37
N GLY A 27 -7.95 -8.87 11.35
CA GLY A 27 -7.03 -9.53 12.28
C GLY A 27 -5.75 -10.03 11.60
N TRP A 28 -5.38 -9.46 10.45
CA TRP A 28 -4.27 -9.96 9.64
C TRP A 28 -2.90 -9.47 10.09
N THR A 29 -1.92 -10.33 9.91
CA THR A 29 -0.49 -10.08 10.09
C THR A 29 0.17 -9.61 8.79
N ASP A 30 1.39 -9.07 8.89
CA ASP A 30 2.22 -8.79 7.71
C ASP A 30 2.44 -10.02 6.82
N LYS A 31 2.47 -11.22 7.41
CA LYS A 31 2.63 -12.48 6.68
C LYS A 31 1.40 -12.79 5.82
N GLU A 32 0.20 -12.54 6.33
CA GLU A 32 -1.05 -12.79 5.60
C GLU A 32 -1.22 -11.80 4.47
N ILE A 33 -0.96 -10.51 4.70
CA ILE A 33 -0.91 -9.53 3.62
C ILE A 33 0.13 -9.95 2.59
N GLY A 34 1.29 -10.40 3.06
CA GLY A 34 2.39 -10.94 2.25
C GLY A 34 1.99 -12.04 1.25
N LYS A 35 0.94 -12.83 1.53
CA LYS A 35 0.45 -13.86 0.60
C LYS A 35 -0.26 -13.25 -0.62
N TYR A 36 -0.91 -12.11 -0.44
CA TYR A 36 -1.64 -11.41 -1.50
C TYR A 36 -0.72 -10.49 -2.32
N ILE A 37 0.25 -9.88 -1.65
CA ILE A 37 1.19 -8.94 -2.28
C ILE A 37 2.49 -9.61 -2.75
N GLY A 38 2.59 -10.93 -2.60
CA GLY A 38 3.85 -11.65 -2.67
C GLY A 38 3.77 -13.07 -3.22
N GLU A 39 3.65 -13.18 -4.55
CA GLU A 39 4.37 -14.20 -5.33
C GLU A 39 5.12 -13.64 -6.56
N ASN A 40 4.91 -12.37 -6.96
CA ASN A 40 5.56 -11.82 -8.17
C ASN A 40 6.12 -10.37 -8.05
N GLY A 41 6.35 -9.81 -6.86
CA GLY A 41 6.91 -8.45 -6.80
C GLY A 41 7.51 -7.98 -5.48
N ILE A 42 6.86 -8.21 -4.32
CA ILE A 42 7.35 -7.66 -3.05
C ILE A 42 7.17 -8.68 -1.94
N LYS A 43 8.28 -9.27 -1.50
CA LYS A 43 8.29 -10.13 -0.32
C LYS A 43 7.91 -9.30 0.91
N ALA A 44 7.10 -9.83 1.81
CA ALA A 44 6.68 -9.13 3.05
C ALA A 44 7.87 -8.62 3.88
N THR A 45 9.00 -9.33 3.83
CA THR A 45 10.28 -8.92 4.44
C THR A 45 10.81 -7.61 3.85
N SER A 46 10.63 -7.39 2.55
CA SER A 46 11.00 -6.14 1.86
C SER A 46 10.09 -4.97 2.23
N VAL A 47 8.80 -5.22 2.51
CA VAL A 47 7.87 -4.17 2.99
C VAL A 47 8.29 -3.69 4.37
N ARG A 48 8.51 -4.62 5.31
CA ARG A 48 8.93 -4.32 6.68
C ARG A 48 10.27 -3.57 6.70
N HIS A 49 11.27 -4.07 5.98
CA HIS A 49 12.61 -3.48 5.94
C HIS A 49 12.62 -2.07 5.30
N LYS A 50 11.83 -1.84 4.24
CA LYS A 50 11.74 -0.52 3.60
C LYS A 50 10.96 0.49 4.43
N ARG A 51 9.91 0.04 5.14
CA ARG A 51 9.17 0.89 6.10
C ARG A 51 10.08 1.38 7.23
N ASP A 52 10.88 0.47 7.81
CA ASP A 52 11.83 0.81 8.88
C ASP A 52 12.93 1.77 8.39
N GLN A 53 13.26 1.74 7.09
CA GLN A 53 14.21 2.66 6.44
C GLN A 53 13.60 3.97 5.91
N LYS A 54 12.28 4.21 6.11
CA LYS A 54 11.53 5.32 5.46
C LYS A 54 11.67 5.35 3.93
N ALA A 55 12.04 4.23 3.32
CA ALA A 55 12.14 4.07 1.88
C ALA A 55 10.78 3.64 1.35
N PHE A 56 10.24 4.38 0.38
CA PHE A 56 8.92 4.08 -0.19
C PHE A 56 8.96 2.76 -0.98
N PRO A 57 8.27 1.70 -0.53
CA PRO A 57 8.28 0.44 -1.25
C PRO A 57 7.52 0.61 -2.57
N LYS A 58 8.20 0.45 -3.71
CA LYS A 58 7.56 0.45 -5.03
C LYS A 58 6.54 -0.70 -5.10
N ILE A 59 5.26 -0.41 -4.90
CA ILE A 59 4.14 -1.36 -5.04
C ILE A 59 3.74 -1.49 -6.50
N ARG A 60 3.51 -2.72 -6.99
CA ARG A 60 2.95 -2.90 -8.33
C ARG A 60 1.48 -2.52 -8.30
N PHE A 61 0.97 -1.98 -9.41
CA PHE A 61 -0.43 -1.58 -9.50
C PHE A 61 -1.40 -2.73 -9.18
N CYS A 62 -1.15 -3.94 -9.70
CA CYS A 62 -2.03 -5.10 -9.42
C CYS A 62 -2.08 -5.47 -7.93
N ASP A 63 -0.94 -5.40 -7.22
CA ASP A 63 -0.88 -5.69 -5.79
C ASP A 63 -1.63 -4.63 -5.00
N LEU A 64 -1.47 -3.35 -5.38
CA LEU A 64 -2.21 -2.24 -4.78
C LEU A 64 -3.71 -2.38 -5.02
N SER A 65 -4.13 -2.70 -6.24
CA SER A 65 -5.53 -2.89 -6.58
C SER A 65 -6.18 -4.00 -5.75
N LEU A 66 -5.47 -5.11 -5.55
CA LEU A 66 -5.95 -6.19 -4.70
C LEU A 66 -6.09 -5.77 -3.23
N ILE A 67 -5.13 -5.01 -2.69
CA ILE A 67 -5.24 -4.47 -1.32
C ILE A 67 -6.45 -3.55 -1.18
N LEU A 68 -6.65 -2.66 -2.17
CA LEU A 68 -7.76 -1.72 -2.17
C LEU A 68 -9.11 -2.44 -2.20
N ASP A 69 -9.25 -3.44 -3.07
CA ASP A 69 -10.44 -4.29 -3.14
C ASP A 69 -10.70 -5.02 -1.80
N LEU A 70 -9.68 -5.65 -1.22
CA LEU A 70 -9.78 -6.32 0.08
C LEU A 70 -10.13 -5.36 1.23
N ALA A 71 -9.73 -4.10 1.12
CA ALA A 71 -10.06 -3.04 2.06
C ALA A 71 -11.45 -2.41 1.82
N GLY A 72 -12.14 -2.79 0.74
CA GLY A 72 -13.49 -2.32 0.38
C GLY A 72 -13.50 -1.01 -0.39
N TYR A 73 -12.43 -0.69 -1.12
CA TYR A 73 -12.35 0.47 -1.99
C TYR A 73 -12.73 0.13 -3.43
N ASP A 74 -13.52 0.99 -4.07
CA ASP A 74 -13.72 0.97 -5.51
C ASP A 74 -12.52 1.58 -6.24
N ILE A 75 -12.07 0.94 -7.32
CA ILE A 75 -11.00 1.45 -8.18
C ILE A 75 -11.61 2.03 -9.46
N LYS A 76 -11.41 3.33 -9.69
CA LYS A 76 -11.92 4.02 -10.88
C LYS A 76 -10.77 4.69 -11.64
N PHE A 77 -10.73 4.46 -12.95
CA PHE A 77 -9.82 5.18 -13.83
C PHE A 77 -10.46 6.51 -14.23
N VAL A 78 -9.89 7.61 -13.77
CA VAL A 78 -10.36 8.97 -14.09
C VAL A 78 -9.37 9.62 -15.06
N LYS A 79 -9.84 9.95 -16.27
CA LYS A 79 -9.05 10.75 -17.21
C LYS A 79 -9.02 12.20 -16.73
N ARG A 80 -7.81 12.77 -16.61
CA ARG A 80 -7.66 14.19 -16.26
C ARG A 80 -7.82 15.05 -17.51
N GLY A 81 -8.57 16.16 -17.40
CA GLY A 81 -8.66 17.21 -18.41
C GLY A 81 -9.41 16.83 -19.69
N ILE A 82 -10.67 16.42 -19.56
CA ILE A 82 -11.66 16.63 -20.63
C ILE A 82 -12.36 17.95 -20.30
#